data_AF-A0A392SGN7-F1
#
_entry.id   AF-A0A392SGN7-F1
#
_cell.length_a   1.000
_cell.length_b   1.000
_cell.length_c   1.000
_cell.angle_alpha   90.00
_cell.angle_beta   90.00
_cell.angle_gamma   90.00
#
_symmetry.space_group_name_H-M   'P 1'
#
loop_
_entity.id
_entity.type
_entity.pdbx_description
1 polymer ?
#
loop_
_entity_poly.entity_id
_entity_poly.type
_entity_poly.pdbx_seq_one_letter_code
_entity_poly.pdbx_strand_id
1 'polypeptide(L)'
;MPLTQLTRKNQAFVWDKNCEESFQELKRRLTTAPMLTLPDSKEPFVVYCDASKMVLGGVLMQKGKVVAYASRQLKAHERNYPTHDLELAAVVFTLKIWRHYLYG
;
A
#
# COMPACT_ATOMS: atom_id res chain seq x y z
N MET A 1 -1.40 -10.20 10.33
CA MET A 1 -2.41 -9.73 9.37
C MET A 1 -3.37 -10.89 9.12
N PRO A 2 -4.58 -10.82 9.69
CA PRO A 2 -5.48 -11.97 9.77
C PRO A 2 -5.89 -12.48 8.37
N LEU A 3 -6.23 -11.58 7.45
CA LEU A 3 -6.67 -11.95 6.09
C LEU A 3 -5.59 -12.61 5.22
N THR A 4 -4.32 -12.23 5.38
CA THR A 4 -3.19 -12.80 4.59
C THR A 4 -2.60 -14.07 5.19
N GLN A 5 -3.01 -14.43 6.41
CA GLN A 5 -2.66 -15.73 7.00
C GLN A 5 -3.55 -16.84 6.43
N LEU A 6 -4.82 -16.52 6.12
CA LEU A 6 -5.78 -17.46 5.53
C LEU A 6 -5.37 -17.98 4.15
N THR A 7 -4.51 -17.26 3.42
CA THR A 7 -4.05 -17.64 2.07
C THR A 7 -2.72 -18.40 2.05
N ARG A 8 -2.15 -18.73 3.22
CA ARG A 8 -0.87 -19.45 3.33
C ARG A 8 -1.06 -20.95 3.11
N LYS A 9 -0.08 -21.59 2.46
CA LYS A 9 -0.02 -23.05 2.36
C LYS A 9 0.08 -23.66 3.76
N ASN A 10 -0.63 -24.78 3.98
CA ASN A 10 -0.71 -25.53 5.25
C ASN A 10 -1.39 -24.79 6.41
N GLN A 11 -2.22 -23.77 6.14
CA GLN A 11 -3.08 -23.14 7.13
C GLN A 11 -4.54 -23.53 6.86
N ALA A 12 -5.26 -24.01 7.87
CA ALA A 12 -6.70 -24.21 7.75
C ALA A 12 -7.40 -22.85 7.57
N PHE A 13 -8.30 -22.75 6.59
CA PHE A 13 -9.10 -21.55 6.36
C PHE A 13 -10.15 -21.43 7.47
N VAL A 14 -9.82 -20.73 8.54
CA VAL A 14 -10.72 -20.47 9.67
C VAL A 14 -11.01 -18.98 9.71
N TRP A 15 -12.22 -18.61 9.31
CA TRP A 15 -12.67 -17.22 9.37
C TRP A 15 -13.05 -16.86 10.80
N ASP A 16 -12.12 -16.22 11.51
CA ASP A 16 -12.34 -15.78 12.89
C ASP A 16 -12.94 -14.36 12.97
N LYS A 17 -13.32 -13.95 14.18
CA LYS A 17 -13.88 -12.62 14.43
C LYS A 17 -12.92 -11.50 14.00
N ASN A 18 -11.61 -11.70 14.18
CA ASN A 18 -10.59 -10.72 13.80
C ASN A 18 -10.48 -10.56 12.27
N CYS A 19 -10.66 -11.64 11.51
CA CYS A 19 -10.74 -11.63 10.06
C CYS A 19 -11.96 -10.83 9.59
N GLU A 20 -13.13 -11.10 10.17
CA GLU A 20 -14.35 -10.36 9.84
C GLU A 20 -14.20 -8.86 10.13
N GLU A 21 -13.73 -8.50 11.32
CA GLU A 21 -13.50 -7.09 11.69
C GLU A 21 -12.51 -6.41 10.74
N SER A 22 -11.41 -7.08 10.39
CA SER A 22 -10.41 -6.55 9.45
C SER A 22 -10.99 -6.39 8.04
N PHE A 23 -11.85 -7.31 7.60
CA PHE A 23 -12.48 -7.26 6.29
C PHE A 23 -13.54 -6.15 6.20
N GLN A 24 -14.33 -5.96 7.25
CA GLN A 24 -15.31 -4.87 7.32
C GLN A 24 -14.63 -3.50 7.41
N GLU A 25 -13.55 -3.38 8.18
CA GLU A 25 -12.77 -2.13 8.21
C GLU A 25 -12.12 -1.84 6.86
N LEU A 26 -11.62 -2.86 6.15
CA LEU A 26 -11.11 -2.70 4.79
C LEU A 26 -12.20 -2.23 3.82
N LYS A 27 -13.38 -2.84 3.85
CA LYS A 27 -14.55 -2.41 3.05
C LYS A 27 -14.90 -0.96 3.34
N ARG A 28 -15.03 -0.60 4.62
CA ARG A 28 -15.35 0.76 5.05
C ARG A 28 -14.32 1.75 4.52
N ARG A 29 -13.02 1.49 4.71
CA ARG A 29 -11.96 2.38 4.22
C ARG A 29 -11.98 2.53 2.70
N LEU A 30 -12.26 1.45 1.97
CA LEU A 30 -12.35 1.50 0.51
C LEU A 30 -13.60 2.25 0.01
N THR A 31 -14.72 2.21 0.75
CA THR A 31 -15.95 2.90 0.38
C THR A 31 -16.02 4.34 0.87
N THR A 32 -15.28 4.71 1.93
CA THR A 32 -15.24 6.07 2.48
C THR A 32 -14.00 6.86 2.07
N ALA A 33 -13.02 6.25 1.41
CA ALA A 33 -11.82 6.97 0.97
C ALA A 33 -12.20 8.11 0.00
N PRO A 34 -11.52 9.27 0.08
CA PRO A 34 -11.75 10.37 -0.86
C PRO A 34 -11.60 9.84 -2.28
N MET A 35 -12.62 10.07 -3.10
CA MET A 35 -12.72 9.53 -4.46
C MET A 35 -11.42 9.74 -5.22
N LEU A 36 -10.84 8.66 -5.72
CA LEU A 36 -9.65 8.70 -6.56
C LEU A 36 -9.92 9.65 -7.72
N THR A 37 -9.10 10.68 -7.84
CA THR A 37 -9.22 11.62 -8.95
C THR A 37 -8.48 11.05 -10.15
N LEU A 38 -9.04 11.23 -11.36
CA LEU A 38 -8.36 10.82 -12.59
C LEU A 38 -7.01 11.53 -12.70
N PRO A 39 -5.93 10.81 -13.06
CA PRO A 39 -4.62 11.42 -13.26
C PRO A 39 -4.66 12.42 -14.41
N ASP A 40 -4.11 13.62 -14.20
CA ASP A 40 -3.91 14.61 -15.26
C ASP A 40 -2.43 14.60 -15.68
N SER A 41 -2.16 14.21 -16.92
CA SER A 41 -0.79 14.13 -17.45
C SER A 41 -0.11 15.49 -17.61
N LYS A 42 -0.87 16.59 -17.54
CA LYS A 42 -0.34 17.95 -17.69
C LYS A 42 0.17 18.55 -16.37
N GLU A 43 -0.07 17.87 -15.26
CA GLU A 43 0.18 18.39 -13.92
C GLU A 43 1.23 17.53 -13.20
N PRO A 44 2.08 18.13 -12.36
CA PRO A 44 3.08 17.38 -11.63
C PRO A 44 2.42 16.44 -10.63
N PHE A 45 2.95 15.22 -10.55
CA PHE A 45 2.60 14.26 -9.51
C PHE A 45 3.46 14.47 -8.27
N VAL A 46 2.85 14.32 -7.09
CA VAL A 46 3.56 14.28 -5.81
C VAL A 46 3.40 12.89 -5.23
N VAL A 47 4.52 12.25 -4.89
CA VAL A 47 4.53 10.92 -4.29
C VAL A 47 4.91 11.04 -2.82
N TYR A 48 4.02 10.59 -1.95
CA TYR A 48 4.32 10.38 -0.54
C TYR A 48 4.63 8.90 -0.32
N CYS A 49 5.72 8.60 0.38
CA CYS A 49 6.13 7.24 0.71
C CYS A 49 6.24 7.12 2.23
N ASP A 50 5.89 5.95 2.75
CA ASP A 50 6.07 5.62 4.16
C ASP A 50 6.42 4.14 4.29
N ALA A 51 7.28 3.83 5.25
CA ALA A 51 7.68 2.46 5.54
C ALA A 51 7.41 2.12 7.02
N SER A 52 6.79 0.97 7.22
CA SER A 52 6.66 0.37 8.55
C SER A 52 7.43 -0.94 8.60
N LYS A 53 7.67 -1.48 9.80
CA LYS A 53 8.30 -2.81 9.98
C LYS A 53 7.51 -3.99 9.39
N MET A 54 6.32 -3.73 8.81
CA MET A 54 5.46 -4.77 8.22
C MET A 54 5.08 -4.52 6.77
N VAL A 55 4.98 -3.27 6.33
CA VAL A 55 4.41 -2.86 5.05
C VAL A 55 5.16 -1.63 4.53
N LEU A 56 5.38 -1.60 3.21
CA LEU A 56 5.74 -0.41 2.45
C LEU A 56 4.47 0.20 1.88
N GLY A 57 4.34 1.51 1.96
CA GLY A 57 3.19 2.25 1.47
C GLY A 57 3.59 3.49 0.69
N GLY A 58 2.66 3.96 -0.13
CA GLY A 58 2.73 5.28 -0.70
C GLY A 58 1.40 5.76 -1.24
N VAL A 59 1.35 7.06 -1.49
CA VAL A 59 0.21 7.77 -2.05
C VAL A 59 0.68 8.65 -3.19
N LEU A 60 0.05 8.49 -4.35
CA LEU A 60 0.21 9.38 -5.50
C LEU A 60 -0.86 10.47 -5.41
N MET A 61 -0.43 11.74 -5.39
CA MET A 61 -1.30 12.89 -5.24
C MET A 61 -1.10 13.93 -6.33
N GLN A 62 -2.17 14.62 -6.68
CA GLN A 62 -2.18 15.79 -7.57
C GLN A 62 -3.16 16.82 -7.02
N LYS A 63 -2.76 18.11 -6.98
CA LYS A 63 -3.61 19.22 -6.52
C LYS A 63 -4.29 18.96 -5.17
N GLY A 64 -3.58 18.30 -4.24
CA GLY A 64 -4.10 17.95 -2.91
C GLY A 64 -5.12 16.79 -2.91
N LYS A 65 -5.36 16.13 -4.04
CA LYS A 65 -6.25 14.98 -4.17
C LYS A 65 -5.44 13.71 -4.39
N VAL A 66 -5.98 12.58 -3.94
CA VAL A 66 -5.35 11.28 -4.14
C VAL A 66 -5.74 10.72 -5.51
N VAL A 67 -4.72 10.31 -6.26
CA VAL A 67 -4.86 9.66 -7.57
C VAL A 67 -4.78 8.14 -7.41
N ALA A 68 -3.84 7.66 -6.60
CA ALA A 68 -3.66 6.23 -6.37
C ALA A 68 -3.02 5.95 -5.00
N TYR A 69 -3.37 4.80 -4.43
CA TYR A 69 -2.70 4.22 -3.27
C TYR A 69 -1.93 2.98 -3.70
N ALA A 70 -0.73 2.80 -3.15
CA ALA A 70 0.03 1.57 -3.32
C ALA A 70 0.54 1.10 -1.97
N SER A 71 0.38 -0.19 -1.67
CA SER A 71 1.00 -0.78 -0.50
C SER A 71 1.36 -2.23 -0.76
N ARG A 72 2.41 -2.71 -0.09
CA ARG A 72 2.87 -4.10 -0.17
C ARG A 72 3.46 -4.53 1.16
N GLN A 73 3.12 -5.73 1.62
CA GLN A 73 3.78 -6.32 2.78
C GLN A 73 5.26 -6.59 2.52
N LEU A 74 6.08 -6.37 3.55
CA LEU A 74 7.49 -6.73 3.53
C LEU A 74 7.66 -8.25 3.46
N LYS A 75 8.58 -8.69 2.61
CA LYS A 75 9.07 -10.07 2.58
C LYS A 75 9.84 -10.38 3.87
N ALA A 76 9.98 -11.67 4.18
CA ALA A 76 10.64 -12.13 5.40
C ALA A 76 12.06 -11.56 5.58
N HIS A 77 12.84 -11.44 4.50
CA HIS A 77 14.19 -10.86 4.55
C HIS A 77 14.18 -9.33 4.67
N GLU A 78 13.22 -8.64 4.03
CA GLU A 78 13.13 -7.18 4.09
C GLU A 78 12.80 -6.69 5.51
N ARG A 79 12.20 -7.53 6.36
CA ARG A 79 11.92 -7.19 7.78
C ARG A 79 13.16 -7.00 8.64
N ASN A 80 14.30 -7.55 8.20
CA ASN A 80 15.56 -7.43 8.92
C ASN A 80 16.31 -6.14 8.57
N TYR A 81 15.80 -5.36 7.59
CA TYR A 81 16.42 -4.12 7.18
C TYR A 81 16.25 -3.03 8.26
N PRO A 82 17.26 -2.16 8.43
CA PRO A 82 17.13 -0.99 9.28
C PRO A 82 16.09 -0.01 8.71
N THR A 83 15.57 0.87 9.56
CA THR A 83 14.49 1.80 9.18
C THR A 83 14.83 2.64 7.95
N HIS A 84 16.07 3.15 7.84
CA HIS A 84 16.48 3.97 6.70
C HIS A 84 16.44 3.20 5.36
N ASP A 85 16.80 1.91 5.36
CA ASP A 85 16.72 1.06 4.17
C ASP A 85 15.26 0.76 3.81
N LEU A 86 14.37 0.65 4.81
CA LEU A 86 12.94 0.49 4.59
C LEU A 86 12.32 1.74 3.97
N GLU A 87 12.71 2.94 4.42
CA GLU A 87 12.28 4.21 3.80
C GLU A 87 12.72 4.27 2.32
N LEU A 88 13.98 3.94 2.04
CA LEU A 88 14.48 3.89 0.67
C LEU A 88 13.73 2.83 -0.16
N ALA A 89 13.43 1.67 0.43
CA ALA A 89 12.65 0.63 -0.23
C ALA A 89 11.23 1.09 -0.55
N ALA A 90 10.59 1.90 0.30
CA ALA A 90 9.29 2.50 0.02
C ALA A 90 9.36 3.44 -1.19
N VAL A 91 10.39 4.30 -1.26
CA VAL A 91 10.62 5.19 -2.41
C VAL A 91 10.84 4.39 -3.70
N VAL A 92 11.71 3.38 -3.68
CA VAL A 92 11.95 2.55 -4.87
C VAL A 92 10.69 1.79 -5.28
N PHE A 93 9.90 1.31 -4.31
CA PHE A 93 8.65 0.60 -4.55
C PHE A 93 7.61 1.48 -5.25
N THR A 94 7.37 2.68 -4.74
CA THR A 94 6.38 3.62 -5.30
C THR A 94 6.78 4.09 -6.69
N LEU A 95 8.06 4.42 -6.91
CA LEU A 95 8.58 4.81 -8.23
C LEU A 95 8.46 3.67 -9.26
N LYS A 96 8.66 2.42 -8.85
CA LYS A 96 8.47 1.26 -9.72
C LYS A 96 7.02 1.02 -10.08
N ILE A 97 6.10 1.14 -9.12
CA ILE A 97 4.67 0.96 -9.38
C ILE A 97 4.15 2.05 -10.33
N TRP A 98 4.47 3.31 -10.06
CA TRP A 98 3.96 4.44 -10.83
C TRP A 98 4.90 4.89 -11.95
N ARG A 99 5.81 4.03 -12.40
CA ARG A 99 6.74 4.35 -13.49
C ARG A 99 6.02 4.88 -14.74
N HIS A 100 4.87 4.30 -15.07
CA HIS A 100 4.03 4.70 -16.20
C HIS A 100 3.35 6.07 -16.02
N TYR A 101 3.16 6.54 -14.78
CA TYR A 101 2.65 7.90 -14.53
C TYR A 101 3.77 8.93 -14.43
N LEU A 102 4.94 8.53 -13.92
CA LEU A 102 6.05 9.44 -13.62
C LEU A 102 7.02 9.63 -14.79
N TYR A 103 7.23 8.61 -15.61
CA TYR A 103 8.22 8.63 -16.70
C TYR A 103 7.61 8.65 -18.10
N GLY A 104 6.29 8.45 -18.24
CA GLY A 104 5.62 8.26 -19.54
C GLY A 104 5.82 6.86 -20.07
#